data_AF-A0A1I3XZI9-F1
#
_entry.id   AF-A0A1I3XZI9-F1
#
_cell.length_a   1.000
_cell.length_b   1.000
_cell.length_c   1.000
_cell.angle_alpha   90.00
_cell.angle_beta   90.00
_cell.angle_gamma   90.00
#
_symmetry.space_group_name_H-M   'P 1'
#
loop_
_entity.id
_entity.type
_entity.pdbx_description
1 polymer ?
#
loop_
_entity_poly.entity_id
_entity_poly.type
_entity_poly.pdbx_seq_one_letter_code
_entity_poly.pdbx_strand_id
1 'polypeptide(L)' 'MSTNICPEHISAFEALTSGEHDNFALFSCFLDGEPAVAIVAVTPPRSDEDEYQITPLFVGITENMVLTDHEGTAA' A
#
# COMPACT_ATOMS: atom_id res chain seq x y z
N MET A 1 -9.63 7.51 21.54
CA MET A 1 -8.50 7.43 20.60
C MET A 1 -9.08 7.04 19.25
N SER A 2 -8.75 7.79 18.19
CA SER A 2 -9.11 7.45 16.81
C SER A 2 -7.85 6.90 16.15
N THR A 3 -7.94 5.70 15.60
CA THR A 3 -6.86 5.14 14.77
C THR A 3 -6.95 5.71 13.36
N ASN A 4 -5.83 5.80 12.65
CA ASN A 4 -5.78 6.08 11.22
C ASN A 4 -5.95 4.79 10.38
N ILE A 5 -6.14 3.64 11.02
CA ILE A 5 -6.37 2.35 10.37
C ILE A 5 -7.83 2.26 9.92
N CYS A 6 -8.06 2.23 8.61
CA CYS A 6 -9.36 2.02 7.99
C CYS A 6 -9.49 0.57 7.47
N PRO A 7 -10.70 0.08 7.16
CA PRO A 7 -10.91 -1.28 6.64
C PRO A 7 -10.06 -1.64 5.42
N GLU A 8 -9.74 -0.67 4.58
CA GLU A 8 -8.88 -0.82 3.40
C GLU A 8 -7.44 -1.17 3.79
N HIS A 9 -6.92 -0.59 4.89
CA HIS A 9 -5.58 -0.91 5.41
C HIS A 9 -5.52 -2.35 5.94
N ILE A 10 -6.58 -2.82 6.60
CA ILE A 10 -6.67 -4.20 7.10
C ILE A 10 -6.70 -5.18 5.92
N SER A 11 -7.54 -4.89 4.92
CA SER A 11 -7.67 -5.72 3.71
C SER A 11 -6.35 -5.82 2.94
N ALA A 12 -5.62 -4.71 2.81
CA ALA A 12 -4.31 -4.68 2.18
C ALA A 12 -3.26 -5.51 2.96
N PHE A 13 -3.25 -5.38 4.28
CA PHE A 13 -2.35 -6.16 5.14
C PHE A 13 -2.63 -7.67 5.06
N GLU A 14 -3.90 -8.07 5.08
CA GLU A 14 -4.30 -9.46 4.90
C GLU A 14 -3.89 -9.99 3.52
N ALA A 15 -4.10 -9.20 2.46
CA ALA A 15 -3.69 -9.59 1.10
C ALA A 15 -2.17 -9.80 0.97
N LEU A 16 -1.36 -8.96 1.62
CA LEU A 16 0.10 -9.10 1.61
C LEU A 16 0.61 -10.29 2.44
N THR A 17 -0.13 -10.71 3.46
CA THR A 17 0.30 -11.74 4.42
C THR A 17 -0.31 -13.11 4.17
N SER A 18 -1.43 -13.19 3.45
CA SER A 18 -2.13 -14.46 3.18
C SER A 18 -1.38 -15.37 2.22
N GLY A 19 -0.59 -14.80 1.30
CA GLY A 19 0.04 -15.53 0.20
C GLY A 19 -0.96 -16.05 -0.85
N GLU A 20 -2.23 -15.66 -0.76
CA GLU A 20 -3.30 -16.07 -1.68
C GLU A 20 -3.35 -15.22 -2.95
N HIS A 21 -2.57 -14.15 -3.00
CA HIS A 21 -2.53 -13.18 -4.08
C HIS A 21 -1.13 -13.12 -4.69
N ASP A 22 -1.06 -13.22 -6.02
CA ASP A 22 0.17 -13.13 -6.82
C ASP A 22 0.20 -11.92 -7.74
N ASN A 23 -0.84 -11.08 -7.71
CA ASN A 23 -1.01 -9.93 -8.58
C ASN A 23 -0.36 -8.64 -8.04
N PHE A 24 0.74 -8.78 -7.29
CA PHE A 24 1.46 -7.66 -6.71
C PHE A 24 2.64 -7.22 -7.58
N ALA A 25 2.88 -5.91 -7.64
CA ALA A 25 4.03 -5.33 -8.32
C ALA A 25 4.69 -4.24 -7.46
N LEU A 26 5.98 -4.01 -7.70
CA LEU A 26 6.75 -2.94 -7.05
C LEU A 26 6.87 -1.75 -8.01
N PHE A 27 6.40 -0.59 -7.57
CA PHE A 27 6.41 0.64 -8.33
C PHE A 27 7.40 1.63 -7.70
N SER A 28 8.23 2.27 -8.52
CA SER A 28 8.91 3.51 -8.14
C SER A 28 7.91 4.65 -8.21
N CYS A 29 7.84 5.51 -7.19
CA CYS A 29 6.92 6.63 -7.17
C CYS A 29 7.51 7.83 -6.42
N PHE A 30 6.71 8.89 -6.30
CA PHE A 30 7.04 10.06 -5.51
C PHE A 30 5.87 10.36 -4.57
N LEU A 31 6.18 10.69 -3.32
CA LEU A 31 5.21 11.15 -2.34
C LEU A 31 5.66 12.53 -1.88
N ASP A 32 4.81 13.54 -2.06
CA ASP A 32 5.12 14.95 -1.75
C ASP A 32 6.41 15.48 -2.41
N GLY A 33 6.76 14.92 -3.58
CA GLY A 33 7.96 15.30 -4.35
C GLY A 33 9.23 14.53 -3.96
N GLU A 34 9.19 13.73 -2.89
CA GLU A 34 10.30 12.89 -2.47
C GLU A 34 10.22 11.49 -3.09
N PRO A 35 11.36 10.88 -3.49
CA PRO A 35 11.39 9.52 -3.99
C PRO A 35 10.82 8.52 -2.99
N ALA A 36 9.96 7.61 -3.48
CA ALA A 36 9.32 6.56 -2.70
C ALA A 36 9.17 5.28 -3.52
N VAL A 37 8.73 4.21 -2.86
CA VAL A 37 8.36 2.95 -3.51
C VAL A 37 6.99 2.50 -3.02
N ALA A 38 6.20 1.88 -3.89
CA ALA A 38 4.90 1.34 -3.54
C ALA A 38 4.81 -0.14 -3.94
N ILE A 39 4.27 -0.97 -3.04
CA ILE A 39 3.73 -2.27 -3.41
C ILE A 39 2.29 -2.03 -3.82
N VAL A 40 1.93 -2.45 -5.03
CA VAL A 40 0.59 -2.24 -5.59
C VAL A 40 -0.06 -3.58 -5.90
N ALA A 41 -1.37 -3.67 -5.69
CA ALA A 41 -2.20 -4.69 -6.32
C ALA A 41 -2.57 -4.23 -7.74
N VAL A 42 -2.34 -5.12 -8.69
CA VAL A 42 -2.74 -4.93 -10.10
C VAL A 42 -4.01 -5.74 -10.33
N THR A 43 -5.14 -5.06 -10.44
CA THR A 43 -6.41 -5.73 -10.74
C THR A 43 -6.66 -5.65 -12.24
N PRO A 44 -6.81 -6.79 -12.94
CA PRO A 44 -7.10 -6.78 -14.36
C PRO A 44 -8.50 -6.19 -14.64
N PRO A 45 -8.67 -5.61 -15.83
CA PRO A 45 -9.97 -5.08 -16.24
C PRO A 45 -11.04 -6.18 -16.30
N ARG A 46 -12.31 -5.81 -16.04
CA ARG A 46 -13.44 -6.75 -16.08
C ARG A 46 -13.94 -7.00 -17.50
N SER A 47 -13.60 -6.11 -18.43
CA SER A 47 -13.89 -6.19 -19.86
C SER A 47 -12.74 -5.60 -20.66
N ASP A 48 -12.66 -5.89 -21.96
CA ASP A 48 -11.60 -5.37 -22.84
C ASP A 48 -11.63 -3.84 -23.02
N GLU A 49 -12.69 -3.17 -22.57
CA GLU A 49 -12.85 -1.72 -22.60
C GLU A 49 -12.38 -1.04 -21.30
N ASP A 50 -12.14 -1.80 -20.22
CA ASP A 50 -11.72 -1.26 -18.93
C ASP A 50 -10.19 -1.16 -18.82
N GLU A 51 -9.71 -0.27 -17.95
CA GLU A 51 -8.29 -0.14 -17.63
C GLU A 51 -7.88 -1.04 -16.45
N TYR A 52 -6.58 -1.34 -16.37
CA TYR A 52 -6.01 -1.96 -15.18
C TYR A 52 -6.14 -1.02 -13.98
N GLN A 53 -6.67 -1.55 -12.88
CA GLN A 53 -6.72 -0.80 -11.64
C GLN A 53 -5.45 -1.07 -10.82
N ILE A 54 -4.70 0.00 -10.56
CA ILE A 54 -3.50 -0.02 -9.71
C ILE A 54 -3.88 0.51 -8.33
N THR A 55 -3.79 -0.33 -7.31
CA THR A 55 -4.13 0.04 -5.93
C THR A 55 -2.89 -0.06 -5.04
N PRO A 56 -2.34 1.05 -4.55
CA PRO A 56 -1.25 1.02 -3.57
C PRO A 56 -1.69 0.32 -2.29
N LEU A 57 -0.95 -0.70 -1.88
CA LEU A 57 -1.18 -1.46 -0.63
C LEU A 57 -0.22 -1.04 0.47
N PHE A 58 1.00 -0.67 0.08
CA PHE A 58 2.04 -0.19 0.97
C PHE A 58 2.86 0.86 0.23
N VAL A 59 3.19 1.95 0.92
CA VAL A 59 4.14 2.95 0.43
C VAL A 59 5.30 3.01 1.41
N GLY A 60 6.48 2.63 0.95
CA GLY A 60 7.72 2.81 1.69
C GLY A 60 8.19 4.25 1.51
N ILE A 61 8.16 5.02 2.60
CA ILE A 61 8.69 6.39 2.62
C ILE A 61 10.14 6.35 3.13
N THR A 62 10.99 7.17 2.52
CA THR A 62 12.46 7.20 2.64
C THR A 62 12.96 7.92 3.90
N GLU A 63 14.26 8.22 3.96
CA GLU A 63 15.18 8.39 5.12
C GLU A 63 14.70 9.24 6.31
N ASN A 64 13.65 10.05 6.19
CA ASN A 64 13.15 10.95 7.24
C ASN A 64 11.84 10.50 7.90
N MET A 65 11.32 9.31 7.59
CA MET A 65 10.07 8.83 8.19
C MET A 65 10.26 8.39 9.65
N VAL A 66 9.50 9.00 10.56
CA VAL A 66 9.35 8.51 11.94
C VAL A 66 8.18 7.55 11.96
N LEU A 67 8.46 6.26 12.18
CA LEU A 67 7.45 5.25 12.38
C LEU A 67 6.92 5.34 13.80
N THR A 68 5.61 5.23 13.95
CA THR A 68 4.95 5.22 15.25
C THR A 68 4.08 3.97 15.33
N ASP A 69 4.22 3.18 16.38
CA ASP A 69 3.40 1.99 16.61
C ASP A 69 1.93 2.33 16.90
N HIS A 70 1.11 1.30 17.04
CA HIS A 70 -0.32 1.44 17.35
C HIS A 70 -0.63 2.10 18.70
N GLU A 71 0.38 2.25 19.58
CA GLU A 71 0.27 2.95 20.87
C GLU A 71 0.77 4.40 20.79
N GLY A 72 1.28 4.85 19.64
CA GLY A 72 1.83 6.20 19.48
C GLY A 72 3.29 6.33 19.94
N THR A 73 4.00 5.21 20.09
CA THR A 73 5.42 5.17 20.41
C THR A 73 6.25 5.12 19.14
N ALA A 74 7.31 5.94 19.05
CA ALA A 74 8.25 5.83 17.93
C ALA A 74 8.84 4.41 17.89
N ALA A 75 8.75 3.75 16.73
CA ALA A 75 9.24 2.39 16.51
C ALA A 75 10.77 2.35 16.33
#